data_AF-B5ICL4-F1
#
_entry.id   AF-B5ICL4-F1
#
_cell.length_a   1.000
_cell.length_b   1.000
_cell.length_c   1.000
_cell.angle_alpha   90.00
_cell.angle_beta   90.00
_cell.angle_gamma   90.00
#
_symmetry.space_group_name_H-M   'P 1'
#
loop_
_entity.id
_entity.type
_entity.pdbx_description
1 polymer ?
#
loop_
_entity_poly.entity_id
_entity_poly.type
_entity_poly.pdbx_seq_one_letter_code
_entity_poly.pdbx_strand_id
1 'polypeptide(L)'
;MNVLQVIGAVLMLFFLPGYTFINMLFPKKGELDLEYDQLYRIGLGMGMSIVIAILTGYILGYTSLFYGKYIWFALINLTGIFFIVGFYRGGYPTLRKLFGLEENDKYDRLIMLDELLKERKRKIKELEEVERMIRLNPRRRDYYEEKRREILEEIREMDDRIERLKGVVNEV
;
A
#
# COMPACT_ATOMS: atom_id res chain seq x y z
N MET A 1 -32.50 -15.43 10.01
CA MET A 1 -31.37 -14.52 9.71
C MET A 1 -30.99 -14.75 8.26
N ASN A 2 -30.94 -13.68 7.47
CA ASN A 2 -30.53 -13.80 6.07
C ASN A 2 -29.01 -13.99 6.03
N VAL A 3 -28.51 -14.83 5.13
CA VAL A 3 -27.07 -15.10 4.96
C VAL A 3 -26.28 -13.80 4.81
N LEU A 4 -26.86 -12.81 4.10
CA LEU A 4 -26.28 -11.48 3.93
C LEU A 4 -26.04 -10.73 5.26
N GLN A 5 -26.94 -10.88 6.24
CA GLN A 5 -26.78 -10.26 7.56
C GLN A 5 -25.63 -10.90 8.34
N VAL A 6 -25.45 -12.21 8.22
CA VAL A 6 -24.36 -12.93 8.88
C VAL A 6 -23.03 -12.50 8.30
N ILE A 7 -22.92 -12.45 6.96
CA ILE A 7 -21.71 -11.98 6.27
C ILE A 7 -21.40 -10.52 6.67
N GLY A 8 -22.41 -9.65 6.68
CA GLY A 8 -22.25 -8.27 7.11
C GLY A 8 -21.77 -8.14 8.56
N ALA A 9 -22.35 -8.92 9.47
CA ALA A 9 -21.94 -8.92 10.88
C ALA A 9 -20.50 -9.43 11.08
N VAL A 10 -20.11 -10.49 10.36
CA VAL A 10 -18.74 -11.02 10.42
C VAL A 10 -17.73 -10.00 9.91
N LEU A 11 -17.99 -9.39 8.74
CA LEU A 11 -17.11 -8.33 8.20
C LEU A 11 -17.03 -7.11 9.12
N MET A 12 -18.16 -6.71 9.70
CA MET A 12 -18.22 -5.57 10.62
C MET A 12 -17.43 -5.85 11.91
N LEU A 13 -17.48 -7.07 12.43
CA LEU A 13 -16.85 -7.41 13.70
C LEU A 13 -15.34 -7.69 13.54
N PHE A 14 -14.96 -8.37 12.46
CA PHE A 14 -13.59 -8.89 12.28
C PHE A 14 -12.72 -8.07 11.32
N PHE A 15 -13.27 -7.11 10.59
CA PHE A 15 -12.50 -6.41 9.56
C PHE A 15 -12.65 -4.90 9.55
N LEU A 16 -13.88 -4.39 9.41
CA LEU A 16 -14.13 -2.97 9.12
C LEU A 16 -13.54 -1.96 10.11
N PRO A 17 -13.82 -2.03 11.43
CA PRO A 17 -13.35 -1.03 12.37
C PRO A 17 -11.83 -1.05 12.51
N GLY A 18 -11.21 -2.22 12.46
CA GLY A 18 -9.75 -2.34 12.52
C GLY A 18 -9.06 -1.87 11.24
N TYR A 19 -9.57 -2.25 10.06
CA TYR A 19 -9.00 -1.82 8.79
C TYR A 19 -9.10 -0.30 8.59
N THR A 20 -10.26 0.29 8.91
CA THR A 20 -10.45 1.75 8.85
C THR A 20 -9.57 2.49 9.87
N PHE A 21 -9.37 1.93 11.05
CA PHE A 21 -8.44 2.45 12.05
C PHE A 21 -6.98 2.43 11.57
N ILE A 22 -6.53 1.34 10.96
CA ILE A 22 -5.18 1.26 10.40
C ILE A 22 -4.99 2.27 9.26
N ASN A 23 -5.95 2.39 8.36
CA ASN A 23 -5.90 3.41 7.30
C ASN A 23 -5.96 4.84 7.85
N MET A 24 -6.56 5.06 9.03
CA MET A 24 -6.52 6.34 9.72
C MET A 24 -5.15 6.63 10.34
N LEU A 25 -4.53 5.64 10.97
CA LEU A 25 -3.22 5.77 11.61
C LEU A 25 -2.09 5.94 10.61
N PHE A 26 -2.09 5.10 9.57
CA PHE A 26 -1.08 5.04 8.53
C PHE A 26 -1.71 5.36 7.17
N PRO A 27 -2.07 6.62 6.89
CA PRO A 27 -2.82 6.95 5.69
C PRO A 27 -2.02 6.76 4.40
N LYS A 28 -0.69 6.92 4.41
CA LYS A 28 0.08 6.94 3.16
C LYS A 28 0.59 5.55 2.80
N LYS A 29 0.66 5.27 1.50
CA LYS A 29 1.21 4.02 0.98
C LYS A 29 2.69 3.92 1.37
N GLY A 30 3.08 2.75 1.87
CA GLY A 30 4.48 2.46 2.24
C GLY A 30 4.91 2.96 3.63
N GLU A 31 3.99 3.43 4.47
CA GLU A 31 4.31 3.79 5.87
C GLU A 31 4.52 2.58 6.79
N LEU A 32 3.89 1.43 6.48
CA LEU A 32 4.12 0.20 7.23
C LEU A 32 5.26 -0.62 6.62
N ASP A 33 5.18 -0.87 5.32
CA ASP A 33 6.21 -1.56 4.54
C ASP A 33 6.03 -1.19 3.07
N LEU A 34 7.12 -0.96 2.33
CA LEU A 34 7.03 -0.59 0.90
C LEU A 34 6.51 -1.75 0.05
N GLU A 35 6.84 -2.99 0.40
CA GLU A 35 6.59 -4.16 -0.44
C GLU A 35 5.28 -4.87 -0.09
N TYR A 36 4.93 -4.92 1.20
CA TYR A 36 3.77 -5.66 1.70
C TYR A 36 2.73 -4.78 2.40
N ASP A 37 2.68 -3.47 2.12
CA ASP A 37 1.78 -2.50 2.77
C ASP A 37 0.32 -3.01 2.87
N GLN A 38 -0.22 -3.54 1.77
CA GLN A 38 -1.60 -4.04 1.74
C GLN A 38 -1.80 -5.27 2.62
N LEU A 39 -0.85 -6.21 2.62
CA LEU A 39 -0.93 -7.42 3.42
C LEU A 39 -0.84 -7.08 4.91
N TYR A 40 0.04 -6.15 5.28
CA TYR A 40 0.14 -5.65 6.64
C TYR A 40 -1.13 -4.89 7.06
N ARG A 41 -1.68 -4.02 6.22
CA ARG A 41 -2.95 -3.32 6.51
C ARG A 41 -4.11 -4.28 6.74
N ILE A 42 -4.21 -5.33 5.92
CA ILE A 42 -5.25 -6.35 6.06
C ILE A 42 -5.03 -7.16 7.34
N GLY A 43 -3.82 -7.66 7.57
CA GLY A 43 -3.50 -8.49 8.73
C GLY A 43 -3.62 -7.73 10.06
N LEU A 44 -2.99 -6.55 10.15
CA LEU A 44 -3.11 -5.67 11.30
C LEU A 44 -4.54 -5.15 11.46
N GLY A 45 -5.24 -4.88 10.36
CA GLY A 45 -6.65 -4.48 10.37
C GLY A 45 -7.53 -5.55 11.02
N MET A 46 -7.36 -6.82 10.66
CA MET A 46 -8.09 -7.92 11.29
C MET A 46 -7.78 -8.03 12.80
N GLY A 47 -6.50 -7.99 13.17
CA GLY A 47 -6.09 -8.03 14.58
C GLY A 47 -6.65 -6.85 15.39
N MET A 48 -6.54 -5.63 14.86
CA MET A 48 -7.07 -4.42 15.49
C MET A 48 -8.58 -4.43 15.59
N SER A 49 -9.30 -5.07 14.65
CA SER A 49 -10.75 -5.18 14.70
C SER A 49 -11.20 -5.94 15.95
N ILE A 50 -10.50 -7.03 16.30
CA ILE A 50 -10.76 -7.81 17.51
C ILE A 50 -10.51 -6.96 18.76
N VAL A 51 -9.38 -6.25 18.80
CA VAL A 51 -9.04 -5.37 19.94
C VAL A 51 -10.10 -4.30 20.14
N ILE A 52 -10.50 -3.62 19.06
CA ILE A 52 -11.52 -2.58 19.09
C ILE A 52 -12.87 -3.14 19.54
N ALA A 53 -13.27 -4.31 19.04
CA ALA A 53 -14.52 -4.94 19.43
C ALA A 53 -14.54 -5.30 20.92
N ILE A 54 -13.44 -5.86 21.45
CA ILE A 54 -13.30 -6.19 22.88
C ILE A 54 -13.37 -4.91 23.72
N LEU A 55 -12.64 -3.86 23.37
CA LEU A 55 -12.65 -2.59 24.11
C LEU A 55 -14.05 -1.94 24.08
N THR A 56 -14.71 -1.95 22.92
CA THR A 56 -16.07 -1.43 22.77
C THR A 56 -17.06 -2.21 23.64
N GLY A 57 -16.96 -3.55 23.63
CA GLY A 57 -17.77 -4.41 24.48
C GLY A 57 -17.51 -4.19 25.96
N TYR A 58 -16.24 -4.01 26.37
CA TYR A 58 -15.86 -3.72 27.75
C TYR A 58 -16.44 -2.39 28.24
N ILE A 59 -16.28 -1.31 27.46
CA ILE A 59 -16.83 0.02 27.79
C ILE A 59 -18.35 -0.03 27.91
N LEU A 60 -19.03 -0.66 26.95
CA LEU A 60 -20.49 -0.83 27.00
C LEU A 60 -20.93 -1.66 28.20
N GLY A 61 -20.19 -2.72 28.53
CA GLY A 61 -20.39 -3.55 29.71
C GLY A 61 -20.29 -2.76 31.01
N TYR A 62 -19.26 -1.92 31.13
CA TYR A 62 -19.11 -1.02 32.28
C TYR A 62 -20.28 -0.05 32.42
N THR A 63 -20.81 0.47 31.31
CA THR A 63 -22.00 1.35 31.32
C THR A 63 -23.35 0.62 31.45
N SER A 64 -23.36 -0.70 31.68
CA SER A 64 -24.57 -1.55 31.69
C SER A 64 -25.39 -1.55 30.39
N LEU A 65 -24.77 -1.18 29.26
CA LEU A 65 -25.39 -1.11 27.93
C LEU A 65 -24.94 -2.25 27.01
N PHE A 66 -24.63 -3.41 27.58
CA PHE A 66 -24.13 -4.59 26.84
C PHE A 66 -25.25 -5.33 26.09
N TYR A 67 -25.86 -4.65 25.12
CA TYR A 67 -26.82 -5.25 24.20
C TYR A 67 -26.26 -5.22 22.78
N GLY A 68 -26.54 -6.27 22.00
CA GLY A 68 -26.05 -6.39 20.62
C GLY A 68 -26.36 -5.17 19.75
N LYS A 69 -27.53 -4.52 19.96
CA LYS A 69 -27.91 -3.28 19.27
C LYS A 69 -26.89 -2.16 19.52
N TYR A 70 -26.51 -1.91 20.78
CA TYR A 70 -25.58 -0.83 21.13
C TYR A 70 -24.15 -1.12 20.65
N ILE A 71 -23.72 -2.38 20.70
CA ILE A 71 -22.43 -2.79 20.13
C ILE A 71 -22.40 -2.48 18.62
N TRP A 72 -23.46 -2.82 17.91
CA TRP A 72 -23.57 -2.57 16.48
C TRP A 72 -23.54 -1.07 16.15
N PHE A 73 -24.30 -0.26 16.90
CA PHE A 73 -24.27 1.20 16.75
C PHE A 73 -22.89 1.78 17.07
N ALA A 74 -22.24 1.34 18.14
CA ALA A 74 -20.92 1.83 18.52
C ALA A 74 -19.88 1.51 17.44
N LEU A 75 -19.83 0.27 16.93
CA LEU A 75 -18.89 -0.13 15.89
C LEU A 75 -19.12 0.61 14.58
N ILE A 76 -20.37 0.85 14.18
CA ILE A 76 -20.68 1.66 12.99
C ILE A 76 -20.19 3.09 13.14
N ASN A 77 -20.50 3.74 14.26
CA ASN A 77 -20.08 5.12 14.48
C ASN A 77 -18.56 5.22 14.53
N LEU A 78 -17.90 4.29 15.22
CA LEU A 78 -16.44 4.26 15.32
C LEU A 78 -15.79 4.07 13.94
N THR A 79 -16.29 3.11 13.15
CA THR A 79 -15.85 2.88 11.77
C THR A 79 -16.04 4.12 10.90
N GLY A 80 -17.19 4.80 11.03
CA GLY A 80 -17.48 6.05 10.34
C GLY A 80 -16.50 7.17 10.69
N ILE A 81 -16.20 7.34 11.98
CA ILE A 81 -15.23 8.33 12.47
C ILE A 81 -13.83 8.02 11.92
N PHE A 82 -13.36 6.77 12.03
CA PHE A 82 -12.06 6.37 11.50
C PHE A 82 -11.97 6.55 9.99
N PHE A 83 -13.04 6.24 9.28
CA PHE A 83 -13.11 6.45 7.84
C PHE A 83 -13.02 7.93 7.48
N ILE A 84 -13.79 8.81 8.14
CA ILE A 84 -13.76 10.26 7.89
C ILE A 84 -12.37 10.83 8.18
N VAL A 85 -11.80 10.52 9.34
CA VAL A 85 -10.47 11.00 9.72
C VAL A 85 -9.40 10.44 8.77
N GLY A 86 -9.48 9.15 8.44
CA GLY A 86 -8.58 8.52 7.47
C GLY A 86 -8.70 9.14 6.08
N PHE A 87 -9.91 9.48 5.64
CA PHE A 87 -10.15 10.15 4.37
C PHE A 87 -9.50 11.55 4.33
N TYR A 88 -9.67 12.36 5.39
CA TYR A 88 -9.01 13.66 5.51
C TYR A 88 -7.48 13.55 5.54
N ARG A 89 -6.93 12.48 6.12
CA ARG A 89 -5.47 12.25 6.16
C ARG A 89 -4.90 11.62 4.90
N GLY A 90 -5.73 11.23 3.93
CA GLY A 90 -5.29 10.61 2.67
C GLY A 90 -5.21 9.09 2.67
N GLY A 91 -5.77 8.41 3.67
CA GLY A 91 -5.80 6.95 3.85
C GLY A 91 -6.50 6.12 2.78
N TYR A 92 -7.24 6.78 1.88
CA TYR A 92 -8.00 6.15 0.81
C TYR A 92 -7.66 6.77 -0.55
N PRO A 93 -6.47 6.49 -1.10
CA PRO A 93 -6.00 7.09 -2.36
C PRO A 93 -6.94 6.78 -3.53
N THR A 94 -7.52 5.56 -3.60
CA THR A 94 -8.47 5.19 -4.66
C THR A 94 -9.76 6.01 -4.60
N LEU A 95 -10.26 6.29 -3.39
CA LEU A 95 -11.47 7.13 -3.25
C LEU A 95 -11.15 8.60 -3.56
N ARG A 96 -10.04 9.14 -3.07
CA ARG A 96 -9.62 10.52 -3.39
C ARG A 96 -9.47 10.74 -4.89
N LYS A 97 -8.92 9.77 -5.63
CA LYS A 97 -8.86 9.77 -7.10
C LYS A 97 -10.24 9.79 -7.76
N LEU A 98 -11.18 8.98 -7.28
CA LEU A 98 -12.55 8.97 -7.77
C LEU A 98 -13.25 10.33 -7.57
N PHE A 99 -12.93 11.02 -6.46
CA PHE A 99 -13.45 12.35 -6.14
C PHE A 99 -12.64 13.51 -6.74
N GLY A 100 -11.63 13.24 -7.58
CA GLY A 100 -10.84 14.29 -8.27
C GLY A 100 -9.94 15.11 -7.35
N LEU A 101 -9.68 14.63 -6.13
CA LEU A 101 -8.80 15.27 -5.15
C LEU A 101 -7.39 14.69 -5.29
N GLU A 102 -6.75 14.88 -6.45
CA GLU A 102 -5.35 14.53 -6.63
C GLU A 102 -4.45 15.63 -6.05
N GLU A 103 -4.00 15.38 -4.82
CA GLU A 103 -2.85 16.08 -4.25
C GLU A 103 -1.60 15.31 -4.70
N ASN A 104 -0.77 15.95 -5.51
CA ASN A 104 0.46 15.42 -6.09
C ASN A 104 1.52 15.27 -4.98
N ASP A 105 1.33 14.27 -4.11
CA ASP A 105 2.00 14.16 -2.82
C ASP A 105 3.44 13.64 -2.98
N LYS A 106 4.38 14.18 -2.18
CA LYS A 106 5.82 13.88 -2.20
C LYS A 106 6.12 12.38 -2.10
N TYR A 107 5.21 11.62 -1.48
CA TYR A 107 5.29 10.18 -1.29
C TYR A 107 5.03 9.37 -2.56
N ASP A 108 4.16 9.81 -3.46
CA ASP A 108 3.96 9.12 -4.76
C ASP A 108 5.25 9.15 -5.59
N ARG A 109 6.03 10.24 -5.47
CA ARG A 109 7.35 10.35 -6.09
C ARG A 109 8.39 9.44 -5.45
N LEU A 110 8.36 9.29 -4.12
CA LEU A 110 9.22 8.36 -3.39
C LEU A 110 8.93 6.90 -3.77
N ILE A 111 7.66 6.54 -3.93
CA ILE A 111 7.25 5.20 -4.39
C ILE A 111 7.71 4.97 -5.83
N MET A 112 7.47 5.92 -6.73
CA MET A 112 7.99 5.86 -8.11
C MET A 112 9.52 5.73 -8.13
N LEU A 113 10.21 6.42 -7.22
CA LEU A 113 11.66 6.34 -7.11
C LEU A 113 12.13 4.94 -6.66
N ASP A 114 11.50 4.35 -5.65
CA ASP A 114 11.83 3.00 -5.19
C ASP A 114 11.56 1.94 -6.27
N GLU A 115 10.43 2.07 -6.97
CA GLU A 115 10.07 1.18 -8.08
C GLU A 115 11.09 1.25 -9.21
N LEU A 116 11.51 2.45 -9.60
CA LEU A 116 12.59 2.66 -10.58
C LEU A 116 13.93 2.09 -10.10
N LEU A 117 14.28 2.22 -8.81
CA LEU A 117 15.51 1.65 -8.26
C LEU A 117 15.49 0.11 -8.28
N LYS A 118 14.33 -0.52 -8.03
CA LYS A 118 14.16 -1.97 -8.13
C LYS A 118 14.26 -2.46 -9.57
N GLU A 119 13.57 -1.81 -10.50
CA GLU A 119 13.67 -2.14 -11.92
C GLU A 119 15.13 -2.01 -12.41
N ARG A 120 15.85 -0.98 -11.96
CA ARG A 120 17.26 -0.77 -12.30
C ARG A 120 18.11 -1.94 -11.85
N LYS A 121 17.91 -2.39 -10.60
CA LYS A 121 18.62 -3.55 -10.04
C LYS A 121 18.33 -4.83 -10.83
N ARG A 122 17.11 -5.02 -11.30
CA ARG A 122 16.74 -6.15 -12.16
C ARG A 122 17.44 -6.08 -13.51
N LYS A 123 17.45 -4.91 -14.16
CA LYS A 123 18.12 -4.70 -15.45
C LYS A 123 19.63 -4.88 -15.37
N ILE A 124 20.27 -4.48 -14.26
CA ILE A 124 21.70 -4.75 -14.01
C ILE A 124 21.96 -6.26 -13.95
N LYS A 125 21.08 -7.02 -13.29
CA LYS A 125 21.20 -8.48 -13.24
C LYS A 125 21.02 -9.13 -14.62
N GLU A 126 20.05 -8.66 -15.41
CA GLU A 126 19.86 -9.08 -16.80
C GLU A 126 21.11 -8.77 -17.66
N LEU A 127 21.73 -7.60 -17.45
CA LEU A 127 22.97 -7.21 -18.12
C LEU A 127 24.13 -8.18 -17.79
N GLU A 128 24.32 -8.52 -16.50
CA GLU A 128 25.34 -9.49 -16.08
C GLU A 128 25.13 -10.89 -16.68
N GLU A 129 23.88 -11.32 -16.84
CA GLU A 129 23.53 -12.58 -17.49
C GLU A 129 23.85 -12.53 -18.99
N VAL A 130 23.51 -11.44 -19.68
CA VAL A 130 23.85 -11.23 -21.09
C VAL A 130 25.37 -11.19 -21.30
N GLU A 131 26.13 -10.49 -20.44
CA GLU A 131 27.59 -10.46 -20.52
C GLU A 131 28.23 -11.84 -20.29
N ARG A 132 27.68 -12.64 -19.37
CA ARG A 132 28.08 -14.05 -19.22
C ARG A 132 27.81 -14.86 -20.49
N MET A 133 26.66 -14.67 -21.13
CA MET A 133 26.30 -15.36 -22.36
C MET A 133 27.21 -14.98 -23.54
N ILE A 134 27.65 -13.72 -23.64
CA ILE A 134 28.64 -13.28 -24.64
C ILE A 134 29.96 -14.03 -24.45
N ARG A 135 30.44 -14.17 -23.21
CA ARG A 135 31.70 -14.88 -22.90
C ARG A 135 31.62 -16.37 -23.20
N LEU A 136 30.47 -17.00 -22.94
CA LEU A 136 30.27 -18.44 -23.09
C LEU A 136 29.95 -18.87 -24.52
N ASN A 137 29.35 -18.01 -25.35
CA ASN A 137 28.83 -18.41 -26.65
C ASN A 137 29.22 -17.44 -27.79
N PRO A 138 30.46 -17.50 -28.29
CA PRO A 138 30.98 -16.58 -29.31
C PRO A 138 30.25 -16.65 -30.66
N ARG A 139 29.46 -17.70 -30.92
CA ARG A 139 28.70 -17.87 -32.18
C ARG A 139 27.51 -16.93 -32.36
N ARG A 140 26.96 -16.36 -31.27
CA ARG A 140 25.83 -15.41 -31.31
C ARG A 140 26.19 -14.06 -30.69
N ARG A 141 27.47 -13.70 -30.78
CA ARG A 141 28.02 -12.51 -30.13
C ARG A 141 27.31 -11.23 -30.55
N ASP A 142 27.05 -11.06 -31.85
CA ASP A 142 26.40 -9.85 -32.37
C ASP A 142 24.99 -9.64 -31.77
N TYR A 143 24.20 -10.70 -31.68
CA TYR A 143 22.86 -10.68 -31.06
C TYR A 143 22.90 -10.29 -29.58
N TYR A 144 23.84 -10.85 -28.81
CA TYR A 144 23.96 -10.51 -27.40
C TYR A 144 24.60 -9.13 -27.18
N GLU A 145 25.46 -8.66 -28.09
CA GLU A 145 25.97 -7.30 -28.06
C GLU A 145 24.88 -6.26 -28.37
N GLU A 146 23.95 -6.56 -29.28
CA GLU A 146 22.78 -5.72 -29.55
C GLU A 146 21.87 -5.64 -28.31
N LYS A 147 21.51 -6.79 -27.73
CA LYS A 147 20.71 -6.86 -26.50
C LYS A 147 21.38 -6.16 -25.30
N ARG A 148 22.71 -6.23 -25.22
CA ARG A 148 23.50 -5.51 -24.21
C ARG A 148 23.37 -3.99 -24.38
N ARG A 149 23.37 -3.48 -25.62
CA ARG A 149 23.19 -2.04 -25.89
C ARG A 149 21.79 -1.58 -25.50
N GLU A 150 20.76 -2.34 -25.86
CA GLU A 150 19.37 -2.05 -25.50
C GLU A 150 19.19 -1.94 -23.97
N ILE A 151 19.68 -2.93 -23.21
CA ILE A 151 19.61 -2.89 -21.73
C ILE A 151 20.39 -1.69 -21.15
N LEU A 152 21.52 -1.33 -21.74
CA LEU A 152 22.30 -0.15 -21.30
C LEU A 152 21.58 1.16 -21.56
N GLU A 153 20.86 1.28 -22.68
CA GLU A 153 20.03 2.45 -23.00
C GLU A 153 18.85 2.56 -22.02
N GLU A 154 18.15 1.45 -21.75
CA GLU A 154 17.07 1.43 -20.75
C GLU A 154 17.58 1.85 -19.36
N ILE A 155 18.74 1.36 -18.93
CA ILE A 155 19.34 1.75 -17.65
C ILE A 155 19.66 3.25 -17.62
N ARG A 156 20.15 3.83 -18.72
CA ARG A 156 20.41 5.27 -18.80
C ARG A 156 19.12 6.10 -18.70
N GLU A 157 18.10 5.73 -19.44
CA GLU A 157 16.81 6.42 -19.37
C GLU A 157 16.21 6.37 -17.95
N MET A 158 16.38 5.23 -17.28
CA MET A 158 15.97 5.07 -15.89
C MET A 158 16.79 5.94 -14.94
N ASP A 159 18.12 6.00 -15.11
CA ASP A 159 18.99 6.86 -14.31
C ASP A 159 18.60 8.35 -14.46
N ASP A 160 18.29 8.79 -15.68
CA ASP A 160 17.80 10.16 -15.95
C ASP A 160 16.42 10.44 -15.31
N ARG A 161 15.55 9.43 -15.21
CA ARG A 161 14.25 9.55 -14.51
C ARG A 161 14.44 9.61 -13.01
N ILE A 162 15.32 8.77 -12.46
CA ILE A 162 15.68 8.75 -11.03
C ILE A 162 16.27 10.10 -10.62
N GLU A 163 17.17 10.66 -11.43
CA GLU A 163 17.81 11.95 -11.15
C GLU A 163 16.80 13.11 -11.17
N ARG A 164 15.90 13.15 -12.17
CA ARG A 164 14.79 14.11 -12.20
C ARG A 164 13.90 14.00 -10.96
N LEU A 165 13.50 12.79 -10.57
CA LEU A 165 12.67 12.58 -9.38
C LEU A 165 13.40 13.00 -8.09
N LYS A 166 14.70 12.71 -7.96
CA LYS A 166 15.52 13.13 -6.81
C LYS A 166 15.70 14.64 -6.73
N GLY A 167 15.93 15.32 -7.86
CA GLY A 167 16.08 16.77 -7.92
C GLY A 167 14.85 17.50 -7.36
N VAL A 168 13.66 17.07 -7.77
CA VAL A 168 12.41 17.70 -7.29
C VAL A 168 12.08 17.33 -5.83
N VAL A 169 12.59 16.22 -5.30
CA VAL A 169 12.43 15.84 -3.89
C VAL A 169 13.32 16.68 -2.95
N ASN A 170 14.46 17.18 -3.45
CA ASN A 170 15.41 17.99 -2.68
C ASN A 170 15.10 19.50 -2.67
N GLU A 171 14.29 20.00 -3.61
CA GLU A 171 13.93 21.43 -3.72
C GLU A 171 12.72 21.85 -2.84
N VAL A 172 12.09 20.92 -2.12
CA VAL A 172 10.92 21.16 -1.22
C VAL A 172 11.17 20.60 0.17
#